data_AF-A0AA86XSL0-F1
#
_entry.id   AF-A0AA86XSL0-F1
#
_cell.length_a   1.000
_cell.length_b   1.000
_cell.length_c   1.000
_cell.angle_alpha   90.00
_cell.angle_beta   90.00
_cell.angle_gamma   90.00
#
_symmetry.space_group_name_H-M   'P 1'
#
loop_
_entity.id
_entity.type
_entity.pdbx_description
1 polymer ?
#
loop_
_entity_poly.entity_id
_entity_poly.type
_entity_poly.pdbx_seq_one_letter_code
_entity_poly.pdbx_strand_id
1 'polypeptide(L)'
;MAQRYSIPTLSNSKFSDQRFAAGHESSPKNDVSSPLAVLKLRSQVKKCRDEAKRKSDWVSKIQRLKMFSRRQSPEQQADIAALKDQGFVDAIKQQFPQLVSRRFAFHEIRDFFIELNGAGFGEWFLHERVEHIIMYTTYGSVFPALRFVTTGEGTFKCSGFCFDVRFGA
;
A
#
# COMPACT_ATOMS: atom_id res chain seq x y z
N MET A 1 -82.74 -36.15 35.07
CA MET A 1 -83.22 -34.75 34.95
C MET A 1 -82.13 -33.82 35.51
N ALA A 2 -82.00 -32.61 34.98
CA ALA A 2 -80.94 -31.67 35.38
C ALA A 2 -81.50 -30.58 36.31
N GLN A 3 -80.66 -30.08 37.23
CA GLN A 3 -80.63 -28.66 37.60
C GLN A 3 -79.28 -28.30 38.24
N ARG A 4 -78.75 -27.13 37.87
CA ARG A 4 -77.55 -26.49 38.45
C ARG A 4 -78.02 -25.40 39.41
N TYR A 5 -77.28 -25.14 40.50
CA TYR A 5 -77.22 -23.81 41.14
C TYR A 5 -75.79 -23.52 41.65
N SER A 6 -75.52 -22.25 41.96
CA SER A 6 -74.20 -21.62 41.73
C SER A 6 -73.54 -21.02 42.99
N ILE A 7 -72.23 -20.74 42.90
CA ILE A 7 -71.37 -20.16 43.95
C ILE A 7 -71.58 -18.64 44.11
N PRO A 8 -71.50 -18.10 45.34
CA PRO A 8 -70.73 -16.85 45.62
C PRO A 8 -70.03 -16.85 47.02
N THR A 9 -69.19 -15.89 47.46
CA THR A 9 -68.15 -15.02 46.83
C THR A 9 -67.29 -14.34 47.94
N LEU A 10 -65.97 -14.24 47.74
CA LEU A 10 -64.93 -13.34 48.35
C LEU A 10 -65.21 -12.47 49.62
N SER A 11 -64.21 -12.40 50.52
CA SER A 11 -63.60 -11.11 50.97
C SER A 11 -62.25 -11.30 51.70
N ASN A 12 -61.45 -10.23 51.84
CA ASN A 12 -60.04 -10.23 52.31
C ASN A 12 -59.85 -9.50 53.65
N SER A 13 -58.78 -9.81 54.40
CA SER A 13 -58.00 -8.80 55.16
C SER A 13 -56.57 -9.27 55.43
N LYS A 14 -55.65 -8.35 55.78
CA LYS A 14 -54.18 -8.55 55.83
C LYS A 14 -53.55 -8.15 57.18
N PHE A 15 -52.28 -8.50 57.35
CA PHE A 15 -51.27 -7.93 58.29
C PHE A 15 -51.49 -8.25 59.78
N SER A 16 -50.48 -8.31 60.66
CA SER A 16 -49.00 -8.18 60.57
C SER A 16 -48.39 -8.76 61.85
N ASP A 17 -47.13 -9.22 61.85
CA ASP A 17 -46.16 -8.65 62.80
C ASP A 17 -44.72 -8.69 62.29
N GLN A 18 -43.95 -7.67 62.66
CA GLN A 18 -42.52 -7.51 62.36
C GLN A 18 -41.70 -7.85 63.61
N ARG A 19 -40.59 -8.57 63.44
CA ARG A 19 -39.24 -8.24 63.96
C ARG A 19 -38.27 -9.43 63.75
N PHE A 20 -36.97 -9.15 63.74
CA PHE A 20 -35.84 -10.09 63.66
C PHE A 20 -35.58 -10.80 62.32
N ALA A 21 -34.89 -10.10 61.41
CA ALA A 21 -33.75 -10.64 60.63
C ALA A 21 -33.02 -9.50 59.90
N ALA A 22 -32.41 -8.57 60.65
CA ALA A 22 -31.41 -7.68 60.07
C ALA A 22 -30.08 -8.45 59.96
N GLY A 23 -29.41 -8.40 58.80
CA GLY A 23 -28.10 -9.02 58.62
C GLY A 23 -28.00 -10.08 57.52
N HIS A 24 -28.44 -9.76 56.30
CA HIS A 24 -27.83 -10.35 55.10
C HIS A 24 -27.25 -9.22 54.24
N GLU A 25 -26.01 -8.86 54.54
CA GLU A 25 -25.16 -8.18 53.56
C GLU A 25 -24.95 -9.14 52.40
N SER A 26 -25.67 -8.95 51.29
CA SER A 26 -25.42 -9.72 50.08
C SER A 26 -24.05 -9.30 49.53
N SER A 27 -23.06 -10.18 49.65
CA SER A 27 -21.77 -10.05 48.98
C SER A 27 -21.99 -9.72 47.49
N PRO A 28 -21.12 -8.92 46.84
CA PRO A 28 -21.27 -8.61 45.43
C PRO A 28 -21.30 -9.89 44.61
N LYS A 29 -22.47 -10.25 44.09
CA LYS A 29 -22.59 -11.35 43.13
C LYS A 29 -21.86 -10.90 41.87
N ASN A 30 -20.68 -11.48 41.65
CA ASN A 30 -20.00 -11.41 40.37
C ASN A 30 -20.81 -12.20 39.33
N ASP A 31 -21.87 -11.58 38.80
CA ASP A 31 -22.75 -12.10 37.74
C ASP A 31 -22.05 -12.17 36.36
N VAL A 32 -20.77 -12.58 36.35
CA VAL A 32 -19.97 -12.80 35.15
C VAL A 32 -20.40 -14.08 34.40
N SER A 33 -21.28 -14.89 35.02
CA SER A 33 -21.80 -16.15 34.48
C SER A 33 -22.97 -16.00 33.49
N SER A 34 -23.42 -14.78 33.19
CA SER A 34 -24.42 -14.53 32.14
C SER A 34 -23.87 -14.94 30.76
N PRO A 35 -24.49 -15.88 30.03
CA PRO A 35 -24.06 -16.24 28.67
C PRO A 35 -24.04 -15.02 27.73
N LEU A 36 -24.93 -14.04 27.96
CA LEU A 36 -24.97 -12.79 27.21
C LEU A 36 -23.73 -11.91 27.46
N ALA A 37 -23.18 -11.89 28.68
CA ALA A 37 -21.94 -11.18 28.98
C ALA A 37 -20.74 -11.82 28.26
N VAL A 38 -20.65 -13.15 28.30
CA VAL A 38 -19.62 -13.92 27.57
C VAL A 38 -19.73 -13.72 26.05
N LEU A 39 -20.95 -13.73 25.49
CA LEU A 39 -21.18 -13.47 24.06
C LEU A 39 -20.84 -12.02 23.67
N LYS A 40 -21.16 -11.03 24.51
CA LYS A 40 -20.76 -9.62 24.31
C LYS A 40 -19.22 -9.49 24.31
N LEU A 41 -18.53 -10.09 25.27
CA LEU A 41 -17.06 -10.14 25.32
C LEU A 41 -16.46 -10.79 24.08
N ARG A 42 -16.96 -11.97 23.65
CA ARG A 42 -16.51 -12.64 22.42
C ARG A 42 -16.71 -11.79 21.18
N SER A 43 -17.84 -11.06 21.09
CA SER A 43 -18.13 -10.12 20.00
C SER A 43 -17.17 -8.94 19.99
N GLN A 44 -16.88 -8.34 21.15
CA GLN A 44 -15.89 -7.27 21.29
C GLN A 44 -14.48 -7.74 20.92
N VAL A 45 -14.03 -8.88 21.45
CA VAL A 45 -12.71 -9.47 21.12
C VAL A 45 -12.59 -9.75 19.62
N LYS A 46 -13.65 -10.26 18.97
CA LYS A 46 -13.66 -10.46 17.52
C LYS A 46 -13.51 -9.13 16.78
N LYS A 47 -14.28 -8.09 17.15
CA LYS A 47 -14.15 -6.74 16.55
C LYS A 47 -12.74 -6.18 16.70
N CYS A 48 -12.16 -6.24 17.89
CA CYS A 48 -10.79 -5.78 18.13
C CYS A 48 -9.76 -6.55 17.29
N ARG A 49 -9.93 -7.88 17.11
CA ARG A 49 -9.07 -8.69 16.23
C ARG A 49 -9.22 -8.31 14.76
N ASP A 50 -10.45 -8.12 14.29
CA ASP A 50 -10.75 -7.76 12.90
C ASP A 50 -10.25 -6.33 12.58
N GLU A 51 -10.35 -5.40 13.53
CA GLU A 51 -9.76 -4.05 13.44
C GLU A 51 -8.24 -4.07 13.45
N ALA A 52 -7.61 -4.86 14.33
CA ALA A 52 -6.16 -5.03 14.37
C ALA A 52 -5.64 -5.62 13.05
N LYS A 53 -6.34 -6.62 12.49
CA LYS A 53 -6.03 -7.17 11.16
C LYS A 53 -6.15 -6.11 10.07
N ARG A 54 -7.26 -5.37 10.00
CA ARG A 54 -7.43 -4.27 9.04
C ARG A 54 -6.32 -3.22 9.13
N LYS A 55 -5.91 -2.83 10.35
CA LYS A 55 -4.78 -1.91 10.56
C LYS A 55 -3.47 -2.50 10.05
N SER A 56 -3.19 -3.77 10.33
CA SER A 56 -2.00 -4.50 9.82
C SER A 56 -1.99 -4.59 8.29
N ASP A 57 -3.13 -4.89 7.67
CA ASP A 57 -3.28 -4.97 6.21
C ASP A 57 -3.04 -3.58 5.56
N TRP A 58 -3.55 -2.51 6.17
CA TRP A 58 -3.29 -1.13 5.74
C TRP A 58 -1.82 -0.73 5.89
N VAL A 59 -1.17 -1.06 7.01
CA VAL A 59 0.28 -0.81 7.21
C VAL A 59 1.09 -1.55 6.14
N SER A 60 0.74 -2.82 5.87
CA SER A 60 1.39 -3.64 4.83
C SER A 60 1.20 -3.03 3.43
N LYS A 61 -0.01 -2.55 3.10
CA LYS A 61 -0.29 -1.85 1.83
C LYS A 61 0.50 -0.54 1.71
N ILE A 62 0.55 0.26 2.77
CA ILE A 62 1.35 1.50 2.83
C ILE A 62 2.85 1.16 2.69
N GLN A 63 3.33 0.08 3.31
CA GLN A 63 4.72 -0.36 3.18
C GLN A 63 5.04 -0.78 1.74
N ARG A 64 4.17 -1.55 1.07
CA ARG A 64 4.34 -1.89 -0.35
C ARG A 64 4.38 -0.66 -1.24
N LEU A 65 3.46 0.29 -1.05
CA LEU A 65 3.46 1.57 -1.79
C LEU A 65 4.71 2.41 -1.51
N LYS A 66 5.20 2.43 -0.26
CA LYS A 66 6.47 3.07 0.11
C LYS A 66 7.66 2.37 -0.53
N MET A 67 7.68 1.03 -0.60
CA MET A 67 8.75 0.27 -1.25
C MET A 67 8.76 0.48 -2.76
N PHE A 68 7.61 0.40 -3.42
CA PHE A 68 7.46 0.73 -4.85
C PHE A 68 7.94 2.16 -5.15
N SER A 69 7.47 3.15 -4.37
CA SER A 69 7.97 4.52 -4.47
C SER A 69 9.49 4.59 -4.27
N ARG A 70 10.04 3.88 -3.27
CA ARG A 70 11.47 3.86 -2.95
C ARG A 70 12.33 2.96 -3.84
N ARG A 71 11.79 2.32 -4.89
CA ARG A 71 12.50 1.37 -5.79
C ARG A 71 13.03 0.14 -5.05
N GLN A 72 12.25 -0.31 -4.09
CA GLN A 72 12.53 -1.44 -3.20
C GLN A 72 11.45 -2.52 -3.33
N SER A 73 10.66 -2.55 -4.41
CA SER A 73 9.85 -3.73 -4.70
C SER A 73 10.78 -4.89 -5.13
N PRO A 74 10.52 -6.13 -4.71
CA PRO A 74 11.30 -7.28 -5.16
C PRO A 74 11.29 -7.47 -6.69
N GLU A 75 10.15 -7.15 -7.33
CA GLU A 75 9.97 -7.17 -8.79
C GLU A 75 10.96 -6.22 -9.48
N GLN A 76 11.00 -4.95 -9.05
CA GLN A 76 11.92 -3.95 -9.60
C GLN A 76 13.39 -4.33 -9.37
N GLN A 77 13.71 -4.93 -8.22
CA GLN A 77 15.07 -5.40 -7.94
C GLN A 77 15.48 -6.58 -8.83
N ALA A 78 14.54 -7.51 -9.10
CA ALA A 78 14.76 -8.63 -10.02
C ALA A 78 14.95 -8.15 -11.47
N ASP A 79 14.11 -7.22 -11.94
CA ASP A 79 14.23 -6.66 -13.30
C ASP A 79 15.53 -5.86 -13.48
N ILE A 80 15.94 -5.09 -12.46
CA ILE A 80 17.24 -4.38 -12.46
C ILE A 80 18.41 -5.36 -12.45
N ALA A 81 18.31 -6.48 -11.73
CA ALA A 81 19.34 -7.52 -11.76
C ALA A 81 19.43 -8.15 -13.15
N ALA A 82 18.31 -8.57 -13.74
CA ALA A 82 18.26 -9.15 -15.07
C ALA A 82 18.89 -8.23 -16.15
N LEU A 83 18.60 -6.93 -16.12
CA LEU A 83 19.20 -5.95 -17.05
C LEU A 83 20.71 -5.77 -16.84
N LYS A 84 21.21 -5.91 -15.61
CA LYS A 84 22.65 -5.87 -15.32
C LYS A 84 23.35 -7.15 -15.77
N ASP A 85 22.74 -8.30 -15.53
CA ASP A 85 23.27 -9.61 -15.92
C ASP A 85 23.32 -9.75 -17.46
N GLN A 86 22.38 -9.12 -18.18
CA GLN A 86 22.39 -8.97 -19.64
C GLN A 86 23.42 -7.94 -20.15
N GLY A 87 24.07 -7.18 -19.26
CA GLY A 87 25.01 -6.13 -19.65
C GLY A 87 24.37 -4.95 -20.39
N PHE A 88 23.04 -4.74 -20.26
CA PHE A 88 22.24 -3.80 -21.09
C PHE A 88 22.87 -2.41 -21.22
N VAL A 89 23.32 -1.85 -20.09
CA VAL A 89 23.92 -0.50 -20.04
C VAL A 89 25.28 -0.46 -20.73
N ASP A 90 26.06 -1.54 -20.66
CA ASP A 90 27.39 -1.59 -21.25
C ASP A 90 27.33 -1.91 -22.75
N ALA A 91 26.34 -2.69 -23.20
CA ALA A 91 26.01 -2.85 -24.62
C ALA A 91 25.66 -1.49 -25.28
N ILE A 92 24.80 -0.69 -24.62
CA ILE A 92 24.48 0.68 -25.09
C ILE A 92 25.73 1.56 -25.14
N LYS A 93 26.61 1.52 -24.12
CA LYS A 93 27.87 2.30 -24.13
C LYS A 93 28.87 1.83 -25.19
N GLN A 94 28.92 0.54 -25.49
CA GLN A 94 29.79 -0.03 -26.52
C GLN A 94 29.33 0.41 -27.92
N GLN A 95 28.03 0.42 -28.17
CA GLN A 95 27.46 0.88 -29.44
C GLN A 95 27.49 2.41 -29.56
N PHE A 96 27.36 3.14 -28.45
CA PHE A 96 27.29 4.60 -28.41
C PHE A 96 28.34 5.22 -27.47
N PRO A 97 29.65 5.06 -27.76
CA PRO A 97 30.74 5.56 -26.91
C PRO A 97 30.71 7.09 -26.70
N GLN A 98 30.09 7.83 -27.63
CA GLN A 98 29.87 9.28 -27.51
C GLN A 98 29.12 9.68 -26.24
N LEU A 99 28.27 8.81 -25.68
CA LEU A 99 27.50 9.09 -24.47
C LEU A 99 28.37 9.41 -23.24
N VAL A 100 29.61 8.89 -23.18
CA VAL A 100 30.44 9.00 -21.96
C VAL A 100 31.18 10.34 -21.88
N SER A 101 31.62 10.87 -23.03
CA SER A 101 32.59 11.97 -23.11
C SER A 101 32.08 13.23 -23.82
N ARG A 102 31.08 13.11 -24.70
CA ARG A 102 30.66 14.18 -25.60
C ARG A 102 29.60 15.12 -24.97
N ARG A 103 29.62 16.39 -25.38
CA ARG A 103 28.48 17.31 -25.28
C ARG A 103 27.71 17.31 -26.59
N PHE A 104 26.39 17.28 -26.48
CA PHE A 104 25.46 17.21 -27.59
C PHE A 104 24.69 18.53 -27.72
N ALA A 105 24.50 19.02 -28.93
CA ALA A 105 23.47 20.01 -29.20
C ALA A 105 22.07 19.37 -29.19
N PHE A 106 21.02 20.18 -29.05
CA PHE A 106 19.64 19.69 -28.96
C PHE A 106 19.20 18.83 -30.16
N HIS A 107 19.60 19.19 -31.38
CA HIS A 107 19.28 18.40 -32.57
C HIS A 107 20.00 17.04 -32.57
N GLU A 108 21.28 16.99 -32.17
CA GLU A 108 22.06 15.76 -32.07
C GLU A 108 21.46 14.76 -31.07
N ILE A 109 20.77 15.26 -30.03
CA ILE A 109 20.00 14.42 -29.10
C ILE A 109 18.79 13.79 -29.79
N ARG A 110 18.11 14.50 -30.70
CA ARG A 110 16.99 13.94 -31.48
C ARG A 110 17.47 12.95 -32.54
N ASP A 111 18.60 13.23 -33.19
CA ASP A 111 19.23 12.31 -34.14
C ASP A 111 19.65 11.01 -33.42
N PHE A 112 20.30 11.14 -32.25
CA PHE A 112 20.64 10.00 -31.40
C PHE A 112 19.40 9.23 -30.90
N PHE A 113 18.28 9.90 -30.62
CA PHE A 113 17.02 9.21 -30.25
C PHE A 113 16.48 8.32 -31.37
N ILE A 114 16.61 8.76 -32.63
CA ILE A 114 16.22 7.96 -33.80
C ILE A 114 17.17 6.77 -33.96
N GLU A 115 18.48 7.00 -33.84
CA GLU A 115 19.52 5.97 -33.92
C GLU A 115 19.35 4.89 -32.82
N LEU A 116 19.05 5.31 -31.59
CA LEU A 116 18.82 4.44 -30.43
C LEU A 116 17.60 3.54 -30.59
N ASN A 117 16.50 4.05 -31.17
CA ASN A 117 15.34 3.24 -31.53
C ASN A 117 15.65 2.22 -32.63
N GLY A 118 16.52 2.56 -33.58
CA GLY A 118 16.98 1.65 -34.63
C GLY A 118 17.93 0.55 -34.13
N ALA A 119 18.54 0.72 -32.94
CA ALA A 119 19.58 -0.17 -32.42
C ALA A 119 19.09 -1.47 -31.76
N GLY A 120 17.78 -1.66 -31.61
CA GLY A 120 17.21 -2.90 -31.08
C GLY A 120 17.18 -3.03 -29.54
N PHE A 121 17.47 -1.95 -28.80
CA PHE A 121 17.36 -1.90 -27.34
C PHE A 121 15.92 -1.68 -26.83
N GLY A 122 14.92 -2.23 -27.52
CA GLY A 122 13.50 -1.96 -27.28
C GLY A 122 13.02 -0.62 -27.87
N GLU A 123 11.75 -0.28 -27.59
CA GLU A 123 11.16 1.01 -27.99
C GLU A 123 11.55 2.09 -26.98
N TRP A 124 12.03 3.24 -27.47
CA TRP A 124 12.45 4.37 -26.66
C TRP A 124 11.51 5.57 -26.83
N PHE A 125 11.23 6.21 -25.71
CA PHE A 125 10.39 7.40 -25.59
C PHE A 125 11.23 8.60 -25.16
N LEU A 126 10.83 9.80 -25.60
CA LEU A 126 11.56 11.05 -25.36
C LEU A 126 10.74 11.99 -24.47
N HIS A 127 11.34 12.47 -23.38
CA HIS A 127 10.79 13.50 -22.51
C HIS A 127 11.72 14.71 -22.49
N GLU A 128 11.30 15.81 -23.11
CA GLU A 128 12.07 17.05 -23.23
C GLU A 128 11.63 18.08 -22.17
N ARG A 129 12.60 18.64 -21.45
CA ARG A 129 12.44 19.83 -20.60
C ARG A 129 13.61 20.78 -20.85
N VAL A 130 13.48 22.05 -20.44
CA VAL A 130 14.50 23.10 -20.67
C VAL A 130 15.86 22.74 -20.05
N GLU A 131 15.86 22.15 -18.86
CA GLU A 131 17.08 21.83 -18.11
C GLU A 131 17.62 20.42 -18.39
N HIS A 132 16.76 19.50 -18.82
CA HIS A 132 17.09 18.09 -18.96
C HIS A 132 16.23 17.38 -20.01
N ILE A 133 16.82 16.41 -20.67
CA ILE A 133 16.13 15.53 -21.62
C ILE A 133 16.31 14.10 -21.13
N ILE A 134 15.24 13.32 -21.14
CA ILE A 134 15.25 11.94 -20.69
C ILE A 134 14.78 11.07 -21.86
N MET A 135 15.63 10.13 -22.26
CA MET A 135 15.22 9.02 -23.12
C MET A 135 14.99 7.82 -22.21
N TYR A 136 13.87 7.12 -22.36
CA TYR A 136 13.55 5.98 -21.54
C TYR A 136 12.87 4.88 -22.34
N THR A 137 13.04 3.63 -21.92
CA THR A 137 12.33 2.47 -22.43
C THR A 137 11.56 1.79 -21.28
N THR A 138 10.86 0.69 -21.57
CA THR A 138 10.11 -0.11 -20.60
C THR A 138 10.71 -1.51 -20.51
N TYR A 139 10.93 -2.00 -19.28
CA TYR A 139 11.38 -3.37 -19.06
C TYR A 139 10.76 -3.91 -17.78
N GLY A 140 9.84 -4.88 -17.90
CA GLY A 140 9.12 -5.43 -16.75
C GLY A 140 8.43 -4.35 -15.93
N SER A 141 8.83 -4.19 -14.67
CA SER A 141 8.34 -3.20 -13.71
C SER A 141 9.18 -1.92 -13.61
N VAL A 142 10.18 -1.74 -14.49
CA VAL A 142 11.14 -0.62 -14.44
C VAL A 142 11.23 0.15 -15.76
N PHE A 143 11.84 1.34 -15.69
CA PHE A 143 11.93 2.32 -16.79
C PHE A 143 13.40 2.72 -17.01
N PRO A 144 14.19 1.87 -17.72
CA PRO A 144 15.58 2.13 -18.02
C PRO A 144 15.73 3.39 -18.87
N ALA A 145 16.65 4.28 -18.50
CA ALA A 145 16.71 5.62 -19.06
C ALA A 145 18.11 6.25 -19.10
N LEU A 146 18.35 7.02 -20.17
CA LEU A 146 19.46 7.95 -20.32
C LEU A 146 18.99 9.36 -19.97
N ARG A 147 19.71 10.04 -19.07
CA ARG A 147 19.42 11.43 -18.68
C ARG A 147 20.48 12.37 -19.21
N PHE A 148 20.09 13.29 -20.07
CA PHE A 148 20.88 14.42 -20.53
C PHE A 148 20.55 15.65 -19.68
N VAL A 149 21.56 16.41 -19.26
CA VAL A 149 21.43 17.63 -18.45
C VAL A 149 22.12 18.78 -19.18
N THR A 150 21.50 19.96 -19.19
CA THR A 150 22.11 21.15 -19.80
C THR A 150 23.45 21.49 -19.14
N THR A 151 24.46 21.80 -19.96
CA THR A 151 25.78 22.24 -19.50
C THR A 151 26.03 23.73 -19.72
N GLY A 152 24.97 24.49 -20.05
CA GLY A 152 25.08 25.86 -20.55
C GLY A 152 25.20 25.90 -22.07
N GLU A 153 25.06 27.12 -22.63
CA GLU A 153 25.27 27.40 -24.06
C GLU A 153 24.38 26.57 -25.03
N GLY A 154 23.22 26.09 -24.56
CA GLY A 154 22.32 25.25 -25.35
C GLY A 154 22.84 23.82 -25.59
N THR A 155 23.91 23.42 -24.91
CA THR A 155 24.50 22.07 -24.99
C THR A 155 24.10 21.22 -23.80
N PHE A 156 24.11 19.91 -24.00
CA PHE A 156 23.72 18.91 -23.02
C PHE A 156 24.81 17.86 -22.86
N LYS A 157 24.95 17.31 -21.66
CA LYS A 157 25.81 16.14 -21.38
C LYS A 157 24.96 14.99 -20.86
N CYS A 158 25.23 13.77 -21.31
CA CYS A 158 24.66 12.57 -20.67
C CYS A 158 25.22 12.45 -19.24
N SER A 159 24.34 12.57 -18.26
CA SER A 159 24.65 12.45 -16.83
C SER A 159 24.80 11.00 -16.36
N GLY A 160 24.28 10.04 -17.15
CA GLY A 160 24.40 8.61 -16.89
C GLY A 160 23.09 7.86 -17.14
N PHE A 161 23.12 6.59 -16.74
CA PHE A 161 22.03 5.64 -16.88
C PHE A 161 21.27 5.46 -15.55
N CYS A 162 19.94 5.39 -15.60
CA CYS A 162 19.08 5.17 -14.45
C CYS A 162 18.01 4.13 -14.78
N PHE A 163 17.85 3.09 -13.95
CA PHE A 163 16.89 2.01 -14.24
C PHE A 163 15.43 2.32 -13.90
N ASP A 164 15.17 3.33 -13.07
CA ASP A 164 13.83 3.83 -12.81
C ASP A 164 13.86 5.35 -12.93
N VAL A 165 13.26 5.89 -14.00
CA VAL A 165 13.15 7.34 -14.17
C VAL A 165 11.90 7.88 -13.50
N ARG A 166 12.04 9.03 -12.85
CA ARG A 166 10.89 9.87 -12.49
C ARG A 166 10.95 11.14 -13.33
N PHE A 167 9.85 11.40 -14.01
CA PHE A 167 9.54 12.72 -14.53
C PHE A 167 9.16 13.59 -13.32
N GLY A 168 9.94 14.64 -13.06
CA GLY A 168 9.53 15.68 -12.13
C GLY A 168 8.28 16.38 -12.69
N ALA A 169 7.44 16.89 -11.78
CA ALA A 169 6.37 17.82 -12.15
C ALA A 169 6.97 19.10 -12.75
#